data_AF-A0A074WXC4-F1
#
_entry.id   AF-A0A074WXC4-F1
#
_cell.length_a   1.000
_cell.length_b   1.000
_cell.length_c   1.000
_cell.angle_alpha   90.00
_cell.angle_beta   90.00
_cell.angle_gamma   90.00
#
_symmetry.space_group_name_H-M   'P 1'
#
loop_
_entity.id
_entity.type
_entity.pdbx_description
1 polymer ?
#
loop_
_entity_poly.entity_id
_entity_poly.type
_entity_poly.pdbx_seq_one_letter_code
_entity_poly.pdbx_strand_id
1 'polypeptide(L)'
;ELDPTIYDYDSFHSAATSAASVRKAAAKQQSVNQGPKYMNALLTAAAQRKQDQQVAREKFLQKERENEGEEFADKETFVTGAYKAQQEENQRLREEEEKKAAVEEERKRKMGGGMQGFYRNVMADSDRRHQEALEAAAEMEKRKLAGDDIADDPDTKQEKDRVAELAAKGVNITLNDEGQVADKRQLLTAGLNILASPAAPPKPSATAQKQDDSAQWNKKRDNGVRERQTRMMEQQLEESRKRALEADKEEQERLEKASKSKKTDTDISSARERFLARK
;
A
#
# COMPACT_ATOMS: atom_id res chain seq x y z
N GLU A 1 -44.75 -7.05 31.15
CA GLU A 1 -44.56 -5.61 31.44
C GLU A 1 -43.50 -5.10 30.47
N LEU A 2 -43.67 -3.91 29.89
CA LEU A 2 -42.65 -3.31 29.02
C LEU A 2 -41.55 -2.70 29.91
N ASP A 3 -40.31 -2.83 29.47
CA ASP A 3 -39.16 -2.20 30.12
C ASP A 3 -39.31 -0.67 30.07
N PRO A 4 -39.31 0.04 31.21
CA PRO A 4 -39.45 1.50 31.25
C PRO A 4 -38.31 2.24 30.52
N THR A 5 -37.18 1.58 30.29
CA THR A 5 -36.02 2.16 29.59
C THR A 5 -36.12 2.11 28.06
N ILE A 6 -37.11 1.38 27.52
CA ILE A 6 -37.20 1.10 26.07
C ILE A 6 -37.43 2.37 25.21
N TYR A 7 -37.93 3.43 25.83
CA TYR A 7 -38.21 4.72 25.17
C TYR A 7 -37.25 5.85 25.61
N ASP A 8 -36.24 5.56 26.44
CA ASP A 8 -35.27 6.55 26.90
C ASP A 8 -34.14 6.77 25.86
N TYR A 9 -34.51 7.33 24.71
CA TYR A 9 -33.58 7.58 23.61
C TYR A 9 -32.53 8.65 23.94
N ASP A 10 -32.90 9.62 24.77
CA ASP A 10 -32.03 10.75 25.11
C ASP A 10 -30.86 10.31 26.00
N SER A 11 -31.11 9.43 26.97
CA SER A 11 -30.03 8.89 27.81
C SER A 11 -29.05 8.03 27.00
N PHE A 12 -29.56 7.21 26.07
CA PHE A 12 -28.70 6.42 25.18
C PHE A 12 -27.87 7.33 24.27
N HIS A 13 -28.47 8.37 23.67
CA HIS A 13 -27.76 9.28 22.79
C HIS A 13 -26.65 10.07 23.53
N SER A 14 -26.96 10.56 24.73
CA SER A 14 -25.99 11.23 25.61
C SER A 14 -24.84 10.29 26.03
N ALA A 15 -25.17 9.04 26.40
CA ALA A 15 -24.17 8.02 26.71
C ALA A 15 -23.30 7.62 25.51
N ALA A 16 -23.90 7.48 24.32
CA ALA A 16 -23.19 7.14 23.09
C ALA A 16 -22.23 8.27 22.68
N THR A 17 -22.65 9.53 22.84
CA THR A 17 -21.86 10.72 22.51
C THR A 17 -20.68 10.87 23.46
N SER A 18 -20.92 10.73 24.77
CA SER A 18 -19.85 10.77 25.78
C SER A 18 -18.86 9.61 25.64
N ALA A 19 -19.34 8.40 25.36
CA ALA A 19 -18.45 7.27 25.05
C ALA A 19 -17.60 7.55 23.78
N ALA A 20 -18.19 8.18 22.76
CA ALA A 20 -17.47 8.55 21.54
C ALA A 20 -16.41 9.64 21.80
N SER A 21 -16.69 10.64 22.65
CA SER A 21 -15.74 11.70 23.00
C SER A 21 -14.55 11.15 23.80
N VAL A 22 -14.80 10.27 24.77
CA VAL A 22 -13.74 9.56 25.53
C VAL A 22 -12.86 8.74 24.60
N ARG A 23 -13.45 7.95 23.68
CA ARG A 23 -12.67 7.19 22.69
C ARG A 23 -11.82 8.10 21.81
N LYS A 24 -12.37 9.22 21.36
CA LYS A 24 -11.66 10.20 20.53
C LYS A 24 -10.49 10.83 21.29
N ALA A 25 -10.69 11.16 22.56
CA ALA A 25 -9.63 11.65 23.44
C ALA A 25 -8.52 10.60 23.63
N ALA A 26 -8.88 9.35 23.92
CA ALA A 26 -7.94 8.24 24.03
C ALA A 26 -7.16 8.00 22.74
N ALA A 27 -7.84 8.01 21.58
CA ALA A 27 -7.20 7.87 20.27
C ALA A 27 -6.20 9.01 19.97
N LYS A 28 -6.51 10.24 20.41
CA LYS A 28 -5.60 11.39 20.29
C LYS A 28 -4.37 11.25 21.20
N GLN A 29 -4.54 10.77 22.43
CA GLN A 29 -3.39 10.50 23.31
C GLN A 29 -2.51 9.37 22.75
N GLN A 30 -3.13 8.32 22.23
CA GLN A 30 -2.42 7.21 21.61
C GLN A 30 -1.66 7.66 20.36
N SER A 31 -2.23 8.53 19.51
CA SER A 31 -1.54 9.02 18.32
C SER A 31 -0.33 9.90 18.64
N VAL A 32 -0.39 10.68 19.74
CA VAL A 32 0.76 11.44 20.24
C VAL A 32 1.88 10.49 20.69
N ASN A 33 1.54 9.42 21.42
CA ASN A 33 2.53 8.45 21.93
C ASN A 33 3.13 7.56 20.83
N GLN A 34 2.35 7.17 19.82
CA GLN A 34 2.78 6.28 18.74
C GLN A 34 3.61 6.99 17.67
N GLY A 35 3.67 8.32 17.70
CA GLY A 35 4.40 9.11 16.73
C GLY A 35 3.77 9.08 15.32
N PRO A 36 4.52 9.50 14.28
CA PRO A 36 4.01 9.60 12.92
C PRO A 36 3.60 8.24 12.34
N LYS A 37 2.40 8.18 11.76
CA LYS A 37 1.70 6.96 11.28
C LYS A 37 2.54 6.05 10.36
N TYR A 38 3.48 6.61 9.60
CA TYR A 38 4.23 5.88 8.56
C TYR A 38 5.72 5.69 8.85
N MET A 39 6.27 6.36 9.88
CA MET A 39 7.71 6.33 10.14
C MET A 39 8.18 4.91 10.48
N ASN A 40 7.44 4.23 11.36
CA ASN A 40 7.77 2.87 11.75
C ASN A 40 7.72 1.92 10.55
N ALA A 41 6.71 2.06 9.69
CA ALA A 41 6.61 1.26 8.46
C ALA A 41 7.75 1.52 7.48
N LEU A 42 8.24 2.76 7.40
CA LEU A 42 9.38 3.10 6.56
C LEU A 42 10.68 2.50 7.13
N LEU A 43 10.86 2.56 8.44
CA LEU A 43 12.02 1.98 9.13
C LEU A 43 12.04 0.46 9.01
N THR A 44 10.90 -0.22 9.20
CA THR A 44 10.80 -1.66 9.03
C THR A 44 11.05 -2.06 7.58
N ALA A 45 10.48 -1.35 6.60
CA ALA A 45 10.74 -1.62 5.18
C ALA A 45 12.22 -1.38 4.80
N ALA A 46 12.86 -0.37 5.38
CA ALA A 46 14.29 -0.14 5.17
C ALA A 46 15.15 -1.26 5.79
N ALA A 47 14.79 -1.75 6.98
CA ALA A 47 15.45 -2.88 7.62
C ALA A 47 15.29 -4.17 6.80
N GLN A 48 14.07 -4.46 6.33
CA GLN A 48 13.78 -5.62 5.48
C GLN A 48 14.61 -5.59 4.19
N ARG A 49 14.69 -4.44 3.50
CA ARG A 49 15.54 -4.30 2.31
C ARG A 49 17.02 -4.54 2.59
N LYS A 50 17.53 -4.14 3.75
CA LYS A 50 18.93 -4.40 4.13
C LYS A 50 19.17 -5.89 4.33
N GLN A 51 18.24 -6.59 4.98
CA GLN A 51 18.28 -8.05 5.12
C GLN A 51 18.21 -8.71 3.74
N ASP A 52 17.26 -8.35 2.89
CA ASP A 52 17.13 -8.89 1.53
C ASP A 52 18.40 -8.69 0.70
N GLN A 53 19.05 -7.53 0.82
CA GLN A 53 20.33 -7.26 0.15
C GLN A 53 21.45 -8.16 0.66
N GLN A 54 21.51 -8.44 1.96
CA GLN A 54 22.49 -9.38 2.52
C GLN A 54 22.24 -10.81 2.01
N VAL A 55 20.98 -11.26 2.03
CA VAL A 55 20.57 -12.56 1.47
C VAL A 55 20.93 -12.68 -0.01
N ALA A 56 20.68 -11.64 -0.79
CA ALA A 56 21.00 -11.62 -2.21
C ALA A 56 22.51 -11.72 -2.46
N ARG A 57 23.32 -11.01 -1.67
CA ARG A 57 24.79 -11.09 -1.75
C ARG A 57 25.31 -12.47 -1.37
N GLU A 58 24.74 -13.09 -0.34
CA GLU A 58 25.11 -14.46 0.06
C GLU A 58 24.80 -15.48 -1.04
N LYS A 59 23.60 -15.42 -1.62
CA LYS A 59 23.20 -16.28 -2.75
C LYS A 59 24.07 -16.04 -3.98
N PHE A 60 24.44 -14.78 -4.23
CA PHE A 60 25.35 -14.43 -5.32
C PHE A 60 26.73 -15.06 -5.11
N LEU A 61 27.31 -14.90 -3.92
CA LEU A 61 28.61 -15.50 -3.58
C LEU A 61 28.57 -17.03 -3.60
N GLN A 62 27.46 -17.63 -3.17
CA GLN A 62 27.25 -19.07 -3.28
C GLN A 62 27.26 -19.52 -4.75
N LYS A 63 26.55 -18.80 -5.62
CA LYS A 63 26.52 -19.10 -7.06
C LYS A 63 27.90 -18.94 -7.73
N GLU A 64 28.67 -17.93 -7.33
CA GLU A 64 30.06 -17.78 -7.79
C GLU A 64 30.91 -18.99 -7.38
N ARG A 65 30.81 -19.45 -6.13
CA ARG A 65 31.52 -20.66 -5.67
C ARG A 65 31.07 -21.93 -6.38
N GLU A 66 29.78 -22.07 -6.70
CA GLU A 66 29.28 -23.22 -7.46
C GLU A 66 29.84 -23.22 -8.88
N ASN A 67 29.95 -22.05 -9.53
CA ASN A 67 30.54 -21.91 -10.85
C ASN A 67 32.07 -22.16 -10.84
N GLU A 68 32.78 -21.70 -9.81
CA GLU A 68 34.22 -21.95 -9.61
C GLU A 68 34.52 -23.33 -9.01
N GLY A 69 33.48 -24.05 -8.57
CA GLY A 69 33.60 -25.31 -7.84
C GLY A 69 34.20 -26.44 -8.66
N GLU A 70 34.08 -26.41 -10.00
CA GLU A 70 34.77 -27.36 -10.87
C GLU A 70 36.28 -27.08 -10.94
N GLU A 71 36.72 -25.83 -10.77
CA GLU A 71 38.13 -25.41 -10.84
C GLU A 71 38.86 -25.57 -9.49
N PHE A 72 38.12 -25.54 -8.37
CA PHE A 72 38.68 -25.64 -7.02
C PHE A 72 38.17 -26.83 -6.21
N ALA A 73 37.63 -27.86 -6.85
CA ALA A 73 37.18 -29.10 -6.21
C ALA A 73 38.26 -29.77 -5.34
N ASP A 74 39.52 -29.67 -5.77
CA ASP A 74 40.67 -30.27 -5.08
C ASP A 74 41.18 -29.42 -3.89
N LYS A 75 40.62 -28.22 -3.65
CA LYS A 75 41.06 -27.32 -2.58
C LYS A 75 40.08 -27.31 -1.40
N GLU A 76 40.63 -27.23 -0.20
CA GLU A 76 39.83 -27.17 1.03
C GLU A 76 39.01 -25.87 1.12
N THR A 77 37.73 -25.98 1.51
CA THR A 77 36.84 -24.83 1.69
C THR A 77 36.82 -24.38 3.15
N PHE A 78 37.28 -23.16 3.41
CA PHE A 78 37.30 -22.59 4.75
C PHE A 78 36.20 -21.53 4.90
N VAL A 79 35.32 -21.73 5.88
CA VAL A 79 34.30 -20.76 6.27
C VAL A 79 34.67 -20.16 7.62
N THR A 80 34.80 -18.83 7.68
CA THR A 80 35.10 -18.12 8.93
C THR A 80 33.94 -18.25 9.92
N GLY A 81 34.23 -18.33 11.22
CA GLY A 81 33.19 -18.45 12.26
C GLY A 81 32.16 -17.33 12.23
N ALA A 82 32.58 -16.11 11.88
CA ALA A 82 31.70 -14.96 11.72
C ALA A 82 30.67 -15.14 10.58
N TYR A 83 31.08 -15.75 9.46
CA TYR A 83 30.17 -16.03 8.35
C TYR A 83 29.14 -17.10 8.70
N LYS A 84 29.54 -18.14 9.44
CA LYS A 84 28.60 -19.15 9.96
C LYS A 84 27.56 -18.52 10.89
N ALA A 85 28.00 -17.67 11.82
CA ALA A 85 27.10 -16.96 12.72
C ALA A 85 26.14 -16.03 11.97
N GLN A 86 26.61 -15.30 10.96
CA GLN A 86 25.75 -14.46 10.11
C GLN A 86 24.72 -15.29 9.34
N GLN A 87 25.13 -16.44 8.81
CA GLN A 87 24.24 -17.34 8.08
C GLN A 87 23.15 -17.92 9.00
N GLU A 88 23.49 -18.28 10.24
CA GLU A 88 22.53 -18.76 11.25
C GLU A 88 21.56 -17.66 11.69
N GLU A 89 22.04 -16.44 11.91
CA GLU A 89 21.19 -15.28 12.25
C GLU A 89 20.16 -15.01 11.13
N ASN A 90 20.63 -15.00 9.87
CA ASN A 90 19.77 -14.80 8.71
C ASN A 90 18.76 -15.94 8.52
N GLN A 91 19.15 -17.20 8.78
CA GLN A 91 18.22 -18.33 8.75
C GLN A 91 17.16 -18.21 9.84
N ARG A 92 17.55 -17.92 11.07
CA ARG A 92 16.64 -17.74 12.20
C ARG A 92 15.63 -16.62 11.95
N LEU A 93 16.09 -15.48 11.43
CA LEU A 93 15.21 -14.36 11.08
C LEU A 93 14.18 -14.75 10.01
N ARG A 94 14.61 -15.48 8.97
CA ARG A 94 13.70 -15.97 7.94
C ARG A 94 12.64 -16.93 8.49
N GLU A 95 13.02 -17.86 9.37
CA GLU A 95 12.06 -18.76 10.01
C GLU A 95 11.05 -18.01 10.88
N GLU A 96 11.50 -16.99 11.63
CA GLU A 96 10.63 -16.17 12.44
C GLU A 96 9.66 -15.34 11.57
N GLU A 97 10.12 -14.80 10.45
CA GLU A 97 9.26 -14.11 9.47
C GLU A 97 8.28 -15.05 8.78
N GLU A 98 8.71 -16.25 8.40
CA GLU A 98 7.85 -17.26 7.78
C GLU A 98 6.76 -17.75 8.75
N LYS A 99 7.12 -17.99 10.02
CA LYS A 99 6.14 -18.30 11.08
C LYS A 99 5.13 -17.17 11.26
N LYS A 100 5.58 -15.91 11.29
CA LYS A 100 4.68 -14.74 11.38
C LYS A 100 3.77 -14.64 10.15
N ALA A 101 4.31 -14.83 8.95
CA ALA A 101 3.55 -14.81 7.71
C ALA A 101 2.50 -15.92 7.67
N ALA A 102 2.85 -17.14 8.11
CA ALA A 102 1.91 -18.25 8.20
C ALA A 102 0.74 -17.94 9.14
N VAL A 103 1.02 -17.42 10.34
CA VAL A 103 -0.02 -17.00 11.30
C VAL A 103 -0.90 -15.88 10.72
N GLU A 104 -0.30 -14.91 10.03
CA GLU A 104 -1.06 -13.82 9.39
C GLU A 104 -1.97 -14.34 8.27
N GLU A 105 -1.47 -15.26 7.44
CA GLU A 105 -2.23 -15.91 6.37
C GLU A 105 -3.38 -16.77 6.92
N GLU A 106 -3.15 -17.52 8.00
CA GLU A 106 -4.23 -18.21 8.71
C GLU A 106 -5.29 -17.25 9.24
N ARG A 107 -4.87 -16.12 9.82
CA ARG A 107 -5.81 -15.10 10.29
C ARG A 107 -6.61 -14.50 9.14
N LYS A 108 -5.97 -14.21 8.01
CA LYS A 108 -6.63 -13.72 6.78
C LYS A 108 -7.64 -14.74 6.26
N ARG A 109 -7.29 -16.03 6.24
CA ARG A 109 -8.20 -17.12 5.86
C ARG A 109 -9.42 -17.18 6.78
N LYS A 110 -9.22 -17.09 8.11
CA LYS A 110 -10.31 -17.10 9.10
C LYS A 110 -11.21 -15.87 9.01
N MET A 111 -10.63 -14.68 8.80
CA MET A 111 -11.40 -13.43 8.73
C MET A 111 -12.16 -13.24 7.41
N GLY A 112 -11.93 -14.09 6.41
CA GLY A 112 -12.55 -13.99 5.09
C GLY A 112 -11.83 -12.91 4.25
N GLY A 113 -11.21 -13.32 3.16
CA GLY A 113 -10.49 -12.41 2.28
C GLY A 113 -11.41 -11.43 1.54
N GLY A 114 -10.91 -10.23 1.27
CA GLY A 114 -11.56 -9.25 0.40
C GLY A 114 -12.62 -8.36 1.08
N MET A 115 -13.59 -7.88 0.30
CA MET A 115 -14.59 -6.92 0.75
C MET A 115 -15.51 -7.46 1.84
N GLN A 116 -15.85 -8.76 1.80
CA GLN A 116 -16.72 -9.38 2.81
C GLN A 116 -16.09 -9.35 4.21
N GLY A 117 -14.77 -9.58 4.32
CA GLY A 117 -14.04 -9.45 5.59
C GLY A 117 -14.01 -8.01 6.09
N PHE A 118 -13.85 -7.03 5.18
CA PHE A 118 -13.95 -5.62 5.52
C PHE A 118 -15.33 -5.27 6.10
N TYR A 119 -16.42 -5.66 5.44
CA TYR A 119 -17.77 -5.41 5.95
C TYR A 119 -18.01 -6.10 7.29
N ARG A 120 -17.55 -7.36 7.46
CA ARG A 120 -17.64 -8.06 8.74
C ARG A 120 -16.94 -7.28 9.86
N ASN A 121 -15.74 -6.76 9.61
CA ASN A 121 -15.00 -5.98 10.60
C ASN A 121 -15.70 -4.65 10.91
N VAL A 122 -16.23 -3.95 9.90
CA VAL A 122 -16.99 -2.72 10.10
C VAL A 122 -18.25 -2.98 10.93
N MET A 123 -18.96 -4.09 10.67
CA MET A 123 -20.14 -4.48 11.45
C MET A 123 -19.77 -4.89 12.88
N ALA A 124 -18.70 -5.66 13.06
CA ALA A 124 -18.21 -6.02 14.39
C ALA A 124 -17.78 -4.78 15.20
N ASP A 125 -17.13 -3.81 14.54
CA ASP A 125 -16.79 -2.53 15.15
C ASP A 125 -18.03 -1.71 15.50
N SER A 126 -19.07 -1.68 14.65
CA SER A 126 -20.33 -1.00 14.98
C SER A 126 -21.07 -1.66 16.14
N ASP A 127 -21.11 -2.99 16.17
CA ASP A 127 -21.74 -3.76 17.24
C ASP A 127 -21.02 -3.52 18.57
N ARG A 128 -19.68 -3.53 18.56
CA ARG A 128 -18.88 -3.21 19.75
C ARG A 128 -19.14 -1.78 20.24
N ARG A 129 -19.21 -0.81 19.31
CA ARG A 129 -19.52 0.58 19.66
C ARG A 129 -20.90 0.71 20.29
N HIS A 130 -21.87 -0.05 19.79
CA HIS A 130 -23.24 -0.07 20.31
C HIS A 130 -23.30 -0.72 21.70
N GLN A 131 -22.63 -1.85 21.91
CA GLN A 131 -22.54 -2.50 23.23
C GLN A 131 -21.93 -1.59 24.28
N GLU A 132 -20.79 -0.97 23.97
CA GLU A 132 -20.15 0.00 24.86
C GLU A 132 -21.05 1.22 25.15
N ALA A 133 -21.92 1.63 24.20
CA ALA A 133 -22.90 2.70 24.43
C ALA A 133 -24.07 2.25 25.33
N LEU A 134 -24.53 1.00 25.19
CA LEU A 134 -25.54 0.42 26.10
C LEU A 134 -24.99 0.25 27.51
N GLU A 135 -23.74 -0.20 27.66
CA GLU A 135 -23.06 -0.29 28.95
C GLU A 135 -22.91 1.09 29.59
N ALA A 136 -22.48 2.10 28.81
CA ALA A 136 -22.40 3.47 29.29
C ALA A 136 -23.78 4.03 29.68
N ALA A 137 -24.83 3.74 28.90
CA ALA A 137 -26.20 4.17 29.23
C ALA A 137 -26.70 3.52 30.53
N ALA A 138 -26.47 2.22 30.71
CA ALA A 138 -26.82 1.50 31.93
C ALA A 138 -26.03 1.99 33.15
N GLU A 139 -24.75 2.36 32.98
CA GLU A 139 -23.97 3.01 34.04
C GLU A 139 -24.50 4.40 34.39
N MET A 140 -24.87 5.19 33.37
CA MET A 140 -25.45 6.52 33.57
C MET A 140 -26.79 6.43 34.28
N GLU A 141 -27.65 5.47 33.92
CA GLU A 141 -28.91 5.22 34.62
C GLU A 141 -28.68 4.82 36.09
N LYS A 142 -27.72 3.94 36.37
CA LYS A 142 -27.32 3.59 37.74
C LYS A 142 -26.83 4.81 38.52
N ARG A 143 -26.11 5.74 37.88
CA ARG A 143 -25.67 7.01 38.50
C ARG A 143 -26.83 7.99 38.72
N LYS A 144 -27.80 8.08 37.79
CA LYS A 144 -29.05 8.85 37.99
C LYS A 144 -29.80 8.36 39.23
N LEU A 145 -29.95 7.04 39.35
CA LEU A 145 -30.62 6.39 40.48
C LEU A 145 -29.86 6.63 41.80
N ALA A 146 -28.55 6.84 41.74
CA ALA A 146 -27.71 7.20 42.89
C ALA A 146 -27.72 8.70 43.24
N GLY A 147 -28.47 9.53 42.49
CA GLY A 147 -28.63 10.97 42.76
C GLY A 147 -27.47 11.84 42.27
N ASP A 148 -26.64 11.35 41.35
CA ASP A 148 -25.53 12.11 40.77
C ASP A 148 -26.05 12.94 39.57
N ASP A 149 -25.83 14.26 39.58
CA ASP A 149 -26.24 15.14 38.49
C ASP A 149 -25.46 14.79 37.22
N ILE A 150 -26.17 14.34 36.18
CA ILE A 150 -25.53 14.02 34.90
C ILE A 150 -25.06 15.31 34.24
N ALA A 151 -23.74 15.46 34.21
CA ALA A 151 -23.07 16.53 33.52
C ALA A 151 -23.27 16.40 31.99
N ASP A 152 -23.84 17.44 31.38
CA ASP A 152 -23.79 17.69 29.92
C ASP A 152 -22.36 17.46 29.39
N ASP A 153 -22.24 16.90 28.17
CA ASP A 153 -20.99 16.54 27.52
C ASP A 153 -19.97 17.70 27.55
N PRO A 154 -18.69 17.45 27.93
CA PRO A 154 -17.68 18.51 28.03
C PRO A 154 -17.44 19.25 26.71
N ASP A 155 -17.59 18.60 25.55
CA ASP A 155 -17.39 19.24 24.25
C ASP A 155 -18.55 20.20 23.93
N THR A 156 -19.79 19.87 24.30
CA THR A 156 -20.94 20.76 24.08
C THR A 156 -20.90 21.97 25.00
N LYS A 157 -20.43 21.79 26.25
CA LYS A 157 -20.16 22.91 27.17
C LYS A 157 -19.07 23.83 26.61
N GLN A 158 -17.95 23.27 26.15
CA GLN A 158 -16.86 24.08 25.56
C GLN A 158 -17.26 24.82 24.28
N GLU A 159 -18.09 24.20 23.42
CA GLU A 159 -18.63 24.89 22.24
C GLU A 159 -19.59 26.02 22.65
N LYS A 160 -20.50 25.79 23.61
CA LYS A 160 -21.42 26.82 24.15
C LYS A 160 -20.66 27.99 24.79
N ASP A 161 -19.63 27.72 25.59
CA ASP A 161 -18.80 28.76 26.23
C ASP A 161 -18.06 29.61 25.18
N ARG A 162 -17.49 28.98 24.14
CA ARG A 162 -16.82 29.70 23.05
C ARG A 162 -17.78 30.54 22.22
N VAL A 163 -19.01 30.06 21.98
CA VAL A 163 -20.05 30.84 21.32
C VAL A 163 -20.42 32.06 22.16
N ALA A 164 -20.62 31.89 23.46
CA ALA A 164 -20.95 32.98 24.37
C ALA A 164 -19.84 34.05 24.40
N GLU A 165 -18.57 33.64 24.45
CA GLU A 165 -17.42 34.55 24.38
C GLU A 165 -17.35 35.32 23.05
N LEU A 166 -17.61 34.67 21.92
CA LEU A 166 -17.54 35.31 20.60
C LEU A 166 -18.76 36.18 20.29
N ALA A 167 -19.94 35.80 20.78
CA ALA A 167 -21.12 36.63 20.76
C ALA A 167 -20.92 37.90 21.61
N ALA A 168 -20.29 37.78 22.79
CA ALA A 168 -19.89 38.93 23.60
C ALA A 168 -18.85 39.83 22.89
N LYS A 169 -18.02 39.26 22.02
CA LYS A 169 -17.09 39.99 21.13
C LYS A 169 -17.75 40.54 19.87
N GLY A 170 -19.07 40.37 19.69
CA GLY A 170 -19.82 40.91 18.55
C GLY A 170 -19.65 40.14 17.23
N VAL A 171 -19.14 38.90 17.27
CA VAL A 171 -19.05 38.05 16.08
C VAL A 171 -20.41 37.42 15.83
N ASN A 172 -20.97 37.63 14.63
CA ASN A 172 -22.22 37.00 14.22
C ASN A 172 -22.00 35.50 13.97
N ILE A 173 -22.49 34.67 14.88
CA ILE A 173 -22.44 33.22 14.78
C ILE A 173 -23.83 32.71 14.37
N THR A 174 -23.88 31.91 13.31
CA THR A 174 -25.12 31.22 12.89
C THR A 174 -25.30 29.97 13.72
N LEU A 175 -26.35 29.95 14.54
CA LEU A 175 -26.76 28.81 15.37
C LEU A 175 -27.90 28.04 14.68
N ASN A 176 -27.84 26.71 14.74
CA ASN A 176 -28.94 25.83 14.32
C ASN A 176 -30.03 25.77 15.42
N ASP A 177 -31.18 25.16 15.10
CA ASP A 177 -32.32 25.01 16.02
C ASP A 177 -31.99 24.27 17.33
N GLU A 178 -30.92 23.46 17.33
CA GLU A 178 -30.38 22.78 18.51
C GLU A 178 -29.35 23.61 19.30
N GLY A 179 -29.16 24.88 18.95
CA GLY A 179 -28.20 25.78 19.60
C GLY A 179 -26.73 25.46 19.30
N GLN A 180 -26.45 24.64 18.29
CA GLN A 180 -25.10 24.32 17.82
C GLN A 180 -24.66 25.26 16.70
N VAL A 181 -23.35 25.53 16.59
CA VAL A 181 -22.82 26.41 15.54
C VAL A 181 -22.88 25.72 14.17
N ALA A 182 -23.61 26.32 13.24
CA ALA A 182 -23.80 25.79 11.89
C ALA A 182 -22.49 25.73 11.08
N ASP A 183 -21.63 26.74 11.24
CA ASP A 183 -20.31 26.79 10.60
C ASP A 183 -19.18 27.00 11.62
N LYS A 184 -18.43 25.93 11.89
CA LYS A 184 -17.32 25.94 12.85
C LYS A 184 -16.19 26.90 12.47
N ARG A 185 -16.16 27.43 11.24
CA ARG A 185 -15.20 28.48 10.84
C ARG A 185 -15.49 29.81 11.51
N GLN A 186 -16.75 30.09 11.86
CA GLN A 186 -17.14 31.32 12.55
C GLN A 186 -16.65 31.35 14.01
N LEU A 187 -16.34 30.18 14.59
CA LEU A 187 -15.68 30.04 15.89
C LEU A 187 -14.18 30.38 15.84
N LEU A 188 -13.61 30.49 14.64
CA LEU A 188 -12.22 30.90 14.49
C LEU A 188 -12.18 32.43 14.52
N THR A 189 -11.49 32.98 15.53
CA THR A 189 -11.20 34.42 15.58
C THR A 189 -10.53 34.84 14.27
N ALA A 190 -11.07 35.87 13.62
CA ALA A 190 -10.60 36.40 12.32
C ALA A 190 -9.15 36.95 12.30
N GLY A 191 -8.35 36.67 13.33
CA GLY A 191 -6.96 37.06 13.46
C GLY A 191 -6.01 35.95 13.03
N LEU A 192 -6.07 35.52 11.77
CA LEU A 192 -4.96 34.77 11.16
C LEU A 192 -4.09 35.77 10.39
N ASN A 193 -2.91 36.10 10.92
CA ASN A 193 -1.70 36.58 10.24
C ASN A 193 -1.85 37.08 8.79
N ILE A 194 -2.67 38.12 8.55
CA ILE A 194 -2.52 38.92 7.35
C ILE A 194 -1.46 39.95 7.72
N LEU A 195 -0.19 39.53 7.69
CA LEU A 195 0.89 40.48 7.45
C LEU A 195 0.59 41.06 6.07
N ALA A 196 -0.02 42.25 6.05
CA ALA A 196 -0.12 43.06 4.86
C ALA A 196 1.31 43.41 4.42
N SER A 197 1.93 42.52 3.66
CA SER A 197 3.19 42.81 2.99
C SER A 197 2.88 43.79 1.85
N PRO A 198 3.53 44.97 1.79
CA PRO A 198 3.32 45.90 0.70
C PRO A 198 3.76 45.25 -0.61
N ALA A 199 2.89 45.31 -1.61
CA ALA A 199 3.10 44.70 -2.92
C ALA A 199 4.39 45.22 -3.59
N ALA A 200 5.33 44.31 -3.84
CA ALA A 200 6.41 44.50 -4.79
C ALA A 200 5.95 44.01 -6.19
N PRO A 201 6.45 44.61 -7.30
CA PRO A 201 6.00 44.26 -8.65
C PRO A 201 6.36 42.80 -9.01
N PRO A 202 5.58 42.15 -9.89
CA PRO A 202 5.72 40.72 -10.18
C PRO A 202 7.04 40.46 -10.90
N LYS A 203 7.96 39.75 -10.23
CA LYS A 203 9.08 39.08 -10.88
C LYS A 203 8.58 37.76 -11.49
N PRO A 204 9.03 37.34 -12.69
CA PRO A 204 8.67 36.05 -13.24
C PRO A 204 9.26 34.96 -12.36
N SER A 205 8.40 34.27 -11.60
CA SER A 205 8.79 33.15 -10.75
C SER A 205 9.16 31.95 -11.61
N ALA A 206 10.41 31.49 -11.47
CA ALA A 206 10.82 30.18 -11.95
C ALA A 206 9.90 29.09 -11.37
N THR A 207 9.46 28.19 -12.23
CA THR A 207 8.52 27.12 -11.94
C THR A 207 9.13 26.12 -10.97
N ALA A 208 8.92 26.33 -9.67
CA ALA A 208 9.18 25.31 -8.66
C ALA A 208 8.05 24.27 -8.74
N GLN A 209 8.32 23.15 -9.41
CA GLN A 209 7.46 21.99 -9.41
C GLN A 209 7.37 21.45 -7.98
N LYS A 210 6.24 21.70 -7.30
CA LYS A 210 5.86 20.94 -6.11
C LYS A 210 5.57 19.51 -6.55
N GLN A 211 6.36 18.56 -6.06
CA GLN A 211 6.03 17.14 -6.17
C GLN A 211 4.79 16.89 -5.31
N ASP A 212 3.73 16.46 -5.98
CA ASP A 212 2.46 16.08 -5.42
C ASP A 212 2.54 14.61 -4.99
N ASP A 213 2.52 14.35 -3.68
CA ASP A 213 2.61 12.99 -3.09
C ASP A 213 1.36 12.12 -3.40
N SER A 214 0.35 12.66 -4.09
CA SER A 214 -0.77 11.89 -4.66
C SER A 214 -0.36 11.01 -5.86
N ALA A 215 0.80 11.25 -6.47
CA ALA A 215 1.30 10.49 -7.62
C ALA A 215 1.75 9.05 -7.29
N GLN A 216 1.97 8.73 -6.01
CA GLN A 216 2.55 7.45 -5.61
C GLN A 216 1.53 6.30 -5.53
N TRP A 217 0.26 6.60 -5.27
CA TRP A 217 -0.81 5.60 -5.30
C TRP A 217 -1.20 5.24 -6.74
N ASN A 218 -1.32 6.25 -7.62
CA ASN A 218 -1.61 6.00 -9.04
C ASN A 218 -0.49 5.24 -9.77
N LYS A 219 0.78 5.41 -9.40
CA LYS A 219 1.92 4.64 -9.95
C LYS A 219 1.78 3.11 -9.83
N LYS A 220 1.19 2.60 -8.74
CA LYS A 220 1.02 1.14 -8.56
C LYS A 220 -0.10 0.54 -9.43
N ARG A 221 -1.20 1.28 -9.65
CA ARG A 221 -2.26 0.84 -10.59
C ARG A 221 -1.82 0.98 -12.04
N ASP A 222 -1.05 2.01 -12.35
CA ASP A 222 -0.56 2.30 -13.70
C ASP A 222 0.55 1.33 -14.14
N ASN A 223 1.43 0.91 -13.21
CA ASN A 223 2.43 -0.12 -13.49
C ASN A 223 1.81 -1.45 -13.96
N GLY A 224 0.70 -1.89 -13.36
CA GLY A 224 0.02 -3.13 -13.77
C GLY A 224 -0.67 -3.04 -15.14
N VAL A 225 -1.08 -1.84 -15.58
CA VAL A 225 -1.64 -1.62 -16.93
C VAL A 225 -0.52 -1.54 -17.96
N ARG A 226 0.57 -0.82 -17.64
CA ARG A 226 1.76 -0.72 -18.49
C ARG A 226 2.42 -2.07 -18.70
N GLU A 227 2.55 -2.89 -17.65
CA GLU A 227 3.15 -4.23 -17.73
C GLU A 227 2.35 -5.18 -18.64
N ARG A 228 1.02 -5.10 -18.59
CA ARG A 228 0.14 -5.84 -19.52
C ARG A 228 0.28 -5.34 -20.97
N GLN A 229 0.40 -4.04 -21.17
CA GLN A 229 0.60 -3.46 -22.50
C GLN A 229 1.99 -3.78 -23.07
N THR A 230 3.05 -3.73 -22.25
CA THR A 230 4.40 -4.13 -22.69
C THR A 230 4.46 -5.60 -23.01
N ARG A 231 3.81 -6.47 -22.24
CA ARG A 231 3.75 -7.91 -22.53
C ARG A 231 3.00 -8.20 -23.84
N MET A 232 1.91 -7.48 -24.12
CA MET A 232 1.20 -7.59 -25.41
C MET A 232 2.07 -7.12 -26.58
N MET A 233 2.78 -6.00 -26.44
CA MET A 233 3.70 -5.50 -27.47
C MET A 233 4.90 -6.45 -27.67
N GLU A 234 5.45 -7.00 -26.60
CA GLU A 234 6.53 -7.99 -26.64
C GLU A 234 6.08 -9.26 -27.36
N GLN A 235 4.89 -9.78 -27.05
CA GLN A 235 4.30 -10.92 -27.77
C GLN A 235 4.11 -10.62 -29.26
N GLN A 236 3.60 -9.44 -29.62
CA GLN A 236 3.47 -9.04 -31.03
C GLN A 236 4.83 -8.95 -31.73
N LEU A 237 5.85 -8.45 -31.02
CA LEU A 237 7.19 -8.32 -31.57
C LEU A 237 7.87 -9.68 -31.72
N GLU A 238 7.69 -10.59 -30.76
CA GLU A 238 8.13 -11.98 -30.81
C GLU A 238 7.43 -12.75 -31.94
N GLU A 239 6.12 -12.60 -32.11
CA GLU A 239 5.38 -13.19 -33.22
C GLU A 239 5.87 -12.67 -34.57
N SER A 240 6.14 -11.36 -34.67
CA SER A 240 6.70 -10.77 -35.90
C SER A 240 8.10 -11.29 -36.20
N ARG A 241 8.96 -11.41 -35.18
CA ARG A 241 10.31 -12.01 -35.29
C ARG A 241 10.25 -13.48 -35.67
N LYS A 242 9.34 -14.24 -35.08
CA LYS A 242 9.15 -15.66 -35.38
C LYS A 242 8.69 -15.84 -36.83
N ARG A 243 7.72 -15.05 -37.29
CA ARG A 243 7.26 -15.06 -38.68
C ARG A 243 8.37 -14.66 -39.65
N ALA A 244 9.20 -13.67 -39.31
CA ALA A 244 10.36 -13.30 -40.12
C ALA A 244 11.38 -14.44 -40.22
N LEU A 245 11.70 -15.10 -39.10
CA LEU A 245 12.61 -16.25 -39.09
C LEU A 245 12.05 -17.45 -39.86
N GLU A 246 10.75 -17.69 -39.79
CA GLU A 246 10.09 -18.74 -40.59
C GLU A 246 10.12 -18.41 -42.08
N ALA A 247 9.85 -17.16 -42.46
CA ALA A 247 9.96 -16.70 -43.85
C ALA A 247 11.40 -16.82 -44.39
N ASP A 248 12.40 -16.39 -43.61
CA ASP A 248 13.81 -16.51 -43.98
C ASP A 248 14.21 -17.98 -44.17
N LYS A 249 13.74 -18.88 -43.30
CA LYS A 249 13.96 -20.32 -43.44
C LYS A 249 13.29 -20.88 -44.69
N GLU A 250 12.05 -20.49 -44.97
CA GLU A 250 11.35 -20.91 -46.18
C GLU A 250 12.04 -20.40 -47.45
N GLU A 251 12.55 -19.17 -47.44
CA GLU A 251 13.34 -18.63 -48.54
C GLU A 251 14.66 -19.38 -48.70
N GLN A 252 15.37 -19.70 -47.61
CA GLN A 252 16.57 -20.53 -47.65
C GLN A 252 16.27 -21.91 -48.21
N GLU A 253 15.22 -22.58 -47.74
CA GLU A 253 14.81 -23.89 -48.27
C GLU A 253 14.43 -23.81 -49.75
N ARG A 254 13.77 -22.73 -50.17
CA ARG A 254 13.42 -22.50 -51.57
C ARG A 254 14.67 -22.28 -52.42
N LEU A 255 15.63 -21.50 -51.93
CA LEU A 255 16.92 -21.29 -52.59
C LEU A 255 17.72 -22.59 -52.67
N GLU A 256 17.70 -23.41 -51.62
CA GLU A 256 18.32 -24.73 -51.62
C GLU A 256 17.64 -25.70 -52.60
N LYS A 257 16.31 -25.73 -52.66
CA LYS A 257 15.58 -26.55 -53.64
C LYS A 257 15.86 -26.06 -55.07
N ALA A 258 15.99 -24.74 -55.26
CA ALA A 258 16.36 -24.15 -56.53
C ALA A 258 17.83 -24.43 -56.92
N SER A 259 18.75 -24.47 -55.95
CA SER A 259 20.16 -24.81 -56.20
C SER A 259 20.30 -26.31 -56.49
N LYS A 260 19.60 -27.18 -55.75
CA LYS A 260 19.56 -28.64 -55.96
C LYS A 260 18.93 -29.05 -57.29
N SER A 261 17.98 -28.27 -57.83
CA SER A 261 17.34 -28.55 -59.13
C SER A 261 18.09 -27.99 -60.34
N LYS A 262 19.00 -27.03 -60.14
CA LYS A 262 19.89 -26.55 -61.19
C LYS A 262 21.02 -27.57 -61.40
N LYS A 263 21.16 -28.06 -62.64
CA LYS A 263 22.28 -28.92 -63.03
C LYS A 263 23.58 -28.18 -62.81
N THR A 264 24.53 -28.81 -62.12
CA THR A 264 25.83 -28.21 -61.85
C THR A 264 26.67 -28.17 -63.12
N ASP A 265 27.66 -27.28 -63.19
CA ASP A 265 28.53 -27.17 -64.36
C ASP A 265 29.33 -28.48 -64.60
N THR A 266 29.59 -29.23 -63.53
CA THR A 266 30.16 -30.58 -63.57
C THR A 266 29.21 -31.63 -64.16
N ASP A 267 27.90 -31.52 -63.93
CA ASP A 267 26.91 -32.40 -64.59
C ASP A 267 26.81 -32.07 -66.09
N ILE A 268 26.96 -30.79 -66.45
CA ILE A 268 26.94 -30.33 -67.84
C ILE A 268 28.21 -30.77 -68.57
N SER A 269 29.40 -30.63 -67.96
CA SER A 269 30.67 -31.07 -68.55
C SER A 269 30.73 -32.58 -68.73
N SER A 270 30.35 -33.36 -67.71
CA SER A 270 30.31 -34.82 -67.81
C SER A 270 29.30 -35.33 -68.84
N ALA A 271 28.16 -34.67 -69.00
CA ALA A 271 27.20 -34.97 -70.07
C ALA A 271 27.77 -34.65 -71.46
N ARG A 272 28.51 -33.54 -71.61
CA ARG A 272 29.20 -33.18 -72.86
C ARG A 272 30.32 -34.18 -73.20
N GLU A 273 31.11 -34.60 -72.22
CA GLU A 273 32.16 -35.61 -72.40
C GLU A 273 31.58 -36.97 -72.82
N ARG A 274 30.51 -37.42 -72.18
CA ARG A 274 29.80 -38.65 -72.57
C ARG A 274 29.20 -38.57 -73.97
N PHE A 275 28.70 -37.40 -74.36
CA PHE A 275 28.17 -37.18 -75.71
C PHE A 275 29.28 -37.22 -76.77
N LEU A 276 30.44 -36.61 -76.48
CA LEU A 276 31.61 -36.65 -77.38
C LEU A 276 32.21 -38.05 -77.48
N ALA A 277 32.28 -38.81 -76.39
CA ALA A 277 32.79 -40.18 -76.40
C ALA A 277 31.88 -41.18 -77.15
N ARG A 278 30.62 -40.81 -77.40
CA ARG A 278 29.64 -41.66 -78.11
C ARG A 278 29.58 -41.38 -79.61
N LYS A 279 30.24 -40.32 -80.08
CA LYS A 279 30.28 -39.91 -81.48
C LYS A 279 31.64 -40.23 -82.09
#